data_AF-A0A1X9XF30-F1
#
_entry.id   AF-A0A1X9XF30-F1
#
_cell.length_a   1.000
_cell.length_b   1.000
_cell.length_c   1.000
_cell.angle_alpha   90.00
_cell.angle_beta   90.00
_cell.angle_gamma   90.00
#
_symmetry.space_group_name_H-M   'P 1'
#
loop_
_entity.id
_entity.type
_entity.pdbx_description
1 polymer ?
#
loop_
_entity_poly.entity_id
_entity_poly.type
_entity_poly.pdbx_seq_one_letter_code
_entity_poly.pdbx_strand_id
1 'polypeptide(L)' 'LAAMAKPAVPIEVDPTTGIWSVDGIPMVLVPRHYIVNNHNLIEADQVSATVETS' A
#
# COMPACT_ATOMS: atom_id res chain seq x y z
N LEU A 1 20.48 -19.73 21.55
CA LEU A 1 19.23 -19.49 20.79
C LEU A 1 19.16 -18.00 20.48
N ALA A 2 19.34 -17.59 19.22
CA ALA A 2 19.06 -16.21 18.85
C ALA A 2 17.53 -16.07 18.76
N ALA A 3 16.93 -15.19 19.57
CA ALA A 3 15.53 -14.84 19.41
C ALA A 3 15.36 -14.23 18.01
N MET A 4 14.52 -14.84 17.17
CA MET A 4 14.08 -14.26 15.90
C MET A 4 13.39 -12.94 16.20
N ALA A 5 14.13 -11.83 16.21
CA ALA A 5 13.55 -10.51 16.33
C ALA A 5 12.61 -10.31 15.15
N LYS A 6 11.34 -10.01 15.44
CA LYS A 6 10.41 -9.62 14.39
C LYS A 6 11.03 -8.42 13.65
N PRO A 7 11.00 -8.38 12.31
CA PRO A 7 11.42 -7.19 11.57
C PRO A 7 10.67 -5.98 12.12
N ALA A 8 11.39 -5.05 12.74
CA ALA A 8 10.84 -3.81 13.22
C ALA A 8 11.09 -2.77 12.14
N VAL A 9 10.01 -2.28 11.53
CA VAL A 9 10.06 -1.11 10.66
C VAL A 9 9.81 0.10 11.55
N PRO A 10 10.71 1.10 11.61
CA PRO A 10 10.47 2.32 12.36
C PRO A 10 9.30 3.08 11.71
N ILE A 11 8.26 3.34 12.49
CA ILE A 11 7.10 4.13 12.06
C ILE A 11 7.18 5.47 12.79
N GLU A 12 7.18 6.55 12.02
CA GLU A 12 7.12 7.91 12.52
C GLU A 12 5.68 8.42 12.44
N VAL A 13 5.21 9.10 13.47
CA VAL A 13 3.87 9.72 13.50
C VAL A 13 4.05 11.22 13.69
N ASP A 14 3.59 12.00 12.72
CA ASP A 14 3.56 13.46 12.83
C ASP A 14 2.55 13.86 13.93
N PRO A 15 2.97 14.58 14.99
CA PRO A 15 2.08 14.94 16.09
C PRO A 15 1.06 16.03 15.74
N THR A 16 1.27 16.77 14.66
CA THR A 16 0.39 17.84 14.19
C THR A 16 -0.65 17.29 13.21
N THR A 17 -0.23 16.45 12.26
CA THR A 17 -1.11 15.96 11.18
C THR A 17 -1.65 14.55 11.43
N GLY A 18 -1.00 13.77 12.30
CA GLY A 18 -1.32 12.36 12.54
C GLY A 18 -0.89 11.42 11.41
N ILE A 19 -0.15 11.92 10.40
CA ILE A 19 0.33 11.10 9.28
C ILE A 19 1.40 10.13 9.77
N TRP A 20 1.24 8.86 9.38
CA TRP A 20 2.23 7.83 9.64
C TRP A 20 3.20 7.79 8.47
N SER A 21 4.49 7.60 8.73
CA SER A 21 5.48 7.47 7.68
C SER A 21 6.55 6.42 7.99
N VAL A 22 7.13 5.89 6.93
CA VAL A 22 8.28 4.98 6.96
C VAL A 22 9.31 5.55 5.99
N ASP A 23 10.52 5.84 6.47
CA ASP A 23 11.58 6.49 5.68
C ASP A 23 11.10 7.78 4.96
N GLY A 24 10.23 8.55 5.63
CA GLY A 24 9.64 9.79 5.10
C GLY A 24 8.51 9.58 4.09
N ILE A 25 8.13 8.34 3.77
CA ILE A 25 7.02 8.02 2.87
C ILE A 25 5.71 7.93 3.68
N PRO A 26 4.67 8.71 3.35
CA PRO A 26 3.37 8.63 4.02
C PRO A 26 2.71 7.26 3.81
N MET A 27 2.25 6.66 4.91
CA MET A 27 1.65 5.34 4.96
C MET A 27 0.23 5.40 5.53
N VAL A 28 -0.61 4.46 5.11
CA VAL A 28 -1.94 4.25 5.67
C VAL A 28 -2.11 2.77 6.06
N LEU A 29 -2.71 2.52 7.22
CA LEU A 29 -3.09 1.18 7.63
C LEU A 29 -4.44 0.82 7.00
N VAL A 30 -4.43 -0.12 6.06
CA VAL A 30 -5.63 -0.61 5.36
C VAL A 30 -5.69 -2.13 5.38
N PRO A 31 -6.90 -2.74 5.42
CA PRO A 31 -7.02 -4.19 5.24
C PRO A 31 -6.54 -4.60 3.84
N ARG A 32 -5.74 -5.67 3.76
CA ARG A 32 -5.11 -6.14 2.51
C ARG A 32 -6.09 -6.28 1.34
N HIS A 33 -7.31 -6.75 1.59
CA HIS A 33 -8.30 -6.99 0.53
C HIS A 33 -8.75 -5.70 -0.17
N TYR A 34 -8.70 -4.54 0.49
CA TYR A 34 -9.00 -3.27 -0.17
C TYR A 34 -7.97 -2.94 -1.26
N ILE A 35 -6.68 -3.10 -0.97
CA ILE A 35 -5.61 -2.84 -1.94
C ILE A 35 -5.67 -3.85 -3.09
N VAL A 36 -5.79 -5.15 -2.77
CA VAL A 36 -5.79 -6.21 -3.78
C VAL A 36 -7.00 -6.09 -4.71
N ASN A 37 -8.20 -5.91 -4.17
CA ASN A 37 -9.40 -5.83 -4.99
C ASN A 37 -9.39 -4.58 -5.87
N ASN A 38 -8.99 -3.43 -5.32
CA ASN A 38 -8.92 -2.19 -6.10
C ASN A 38 -7.86 -2.27 -7.19
N HIS A 39 -6.70 -2.88 -6.91
CA HIS A 39 -5.66 -3.10 -7.90
C HIS A 39 -6.14 -4.01 -9.03
N ASN A 40 -6.75 -5.16 -8.71
CA ASN A 40 -7.30 -6.09 -9.70
C ASN A 40 -8.37 -5.44 -10.59
N LEU A 41 -9.23 -4.60 -10.02
CA LEU A 41 -10.25 -3.87 -10.78
C LEU A 41 -9.61 -2.91 -11.79
N ILE A 42 -8.59 -2.15 -11.37
CA ILE A 42 -7.86 -1.25 -12.25
C ILE A 42 -7.15 -2.04 -13.36
N GLU A 43 -6.46 -3.12 -13.02
CA GLU A 43 -5.79 -3.97 -14.02
C GLU A 43 -6.76 -4.56 -15.05
N ALA A 44 -7.93 -5.04 -14.60
CA ALA A 44 -8.96 -5.55 -15.49
C ALA A 44 -9.53 -4.46 -16.43
N ASP A 45 -9.69 -3.24 -15.92
CA ASP A 45 -10.18 -2.11 -16.71
C ASP A 45 -9.16 -1.65 -17.77
N GLN A 46 -7.87 -1.66 -17.43
CA GLN A 46 -6.78 -1.33 -18.37
C GLN A 46 -6.67 -2.30 -19.55
N VAL A 47 -7.18 -3.53 -19.44
CA VAL A 47 -7.22 -4.48 -20.56
C VAL A 47 -8.35 -4.15 -21.55
N SER A 48 -9.40 -3.45 -21.12
CA SER A 48 -10.54 -3.13 -22.00
C SER A 48 -10.27 -1.94 -22.94
N ALA A 49 -9.36 -1.03 -22.59
CA ALA A 49 -9.12 0.21 -23.33
C ALA A 49 -8.21 0.10 -24.57
N THR A 50 -7.73 -1.10 -24.93
CA THR A 50 -6.76 -1.28 -26.04
C THR A 50 -7.36 -1.87 -27.32
N VAL A 51 -8.68 -2.14 -27.38
CA VAL A 51 -9.30 -2.88 -28.52
C VAL A 51 -10.45 -2.13 -29.21
N GLU A 52 -10.43 -0.80 -29.25
CA GLU A 52 -11.43 -0.01 -30.02
C GLU A 52 -10.82 1.02 -30.99
N THR A 53 -9.73 0.65 -31.67
CA THR A 53 -9.31 1.33 -32.91
C THR A 53 -8.89 0.30 -33.95
N SER A 54 -9.87 -0.27 -34.67
CA SER A 54 -9.68 -0.95 -35.95
C SER A 54 -10.99 -0.93 -36.73
#